data_AF-A0A2G9NHU4-F1
#
_entry.id   AF-A0A2G9NHU4-F1
#
_cell.length_a   1.000
_cell.length_b   1.000
_cell.length_c   1.000
_cell.angle_alpha   90.00
_cell.angle_beta   90.00
_cell.angle_gamma   90.00
#
_symmetry.space_group_name_H-M   'P 1'
#
loop_
_entity.id
_entity.type
_entity.pdbx_description
1 polymer ?
#
loop_
_entity_poly.entity_id
_entity_poly.type
_entity_poly.pdbx_seq_one_letter_code
_entity_poly.pdbx_strand_id
1 'polypeptide(L)'
;MKKVRVYKRRGQEEMVGFVLIIVLVMIIILVFLAFSVNKKGEKEIESYEVDSFISAMKQYTTKCALTSQYDYRNIVHLIKDCSQGKKCYDSKDSCEVLERELTGIMNSSWSSDDRGGMVGYSLAIIDDGETLVNISYGNTSRSFLGPTKNVKDDLKIDMRIYTK
;
A
#
# COMPACT_ATOMS: atom_id res chain seq x y z
N MET A 1 -20.57 73.23 -36.26
CA MET A 1 -20.92 71.80 -36.21
C MET A 1 -19.77 71.01 -35.60
N LYS A 2 -19.95 70.39 -34.41
CA LYS A 2 -18.92 69.53 -33.79
C LYS A 2 -19.15 68.08 -34.22
N LYS A 3 -18.19 67.48 -34.94
CA LYS A 3 -18.19 66.05 -35.29
C LYS A 3 -17.85 65.24 -34.05
N VAL A 4 -18.77 64.39 -33.59
CA VAL A 4 -18.52 63.37 -32.56
C VAL A 4 -17.84 62.17 -33.22
N ARG A 5 -16.69 61.75 -32.69
CA ARG A 5 -15.86 60.67 -33.24
C ARG A 5 -16.20 59.37 -32.47
N VAL A 6 -16.86 58.41 -33.13
CA VAL A 6 -17.19 57.10 -32.56
C VAL A 6 -15.92 56.24 -32.52
N TYR A 7 -15.44 55.89 -31.32
CA TYR A 7 -14.27 55.04 -31.12
C TYR A 7 -14.66 53.56 -31.31
N LYS A 8 -13.98 52.85 -32.21
CA LYS A 8 -14.31 51.47 -32.58
C LYS A 8 -13.83 50.50 -31.48
N ARG A 9 -14.76 49.85 -30.79
CA ARG A 9 -14.54 49.04 -29.55
C ARG A 9 -14.09 47.58 -29.77
N ARG A 10 -13.42 47.26 -30.88
CA ARG A 10 -13.08 45.86 -31.20
C ARG A 10 -12.13 45.20 -30.20
N GLY A 11 -11.13 45.93 -29.70
CA GLY A 11 -10.20 45.39 -28.70
C GLY A 11 -10.84 45.15 -27.32
N GLN A 12 -11.93 45.84 -27.00
CA GLN A 12 -12.67 45.61 -25.75
C GLN A 12 -13.49 44.32 -25.82
N GLU A 13 -14.04 43.99 -27.00
CA GLU A 13 -14.80 42.75 -27.22
C GLU A 13 -13.90 41.51 -27.08
N GLU A 14 -12.66 41.56 -27.58
CA GLU A 14 -11.69 40.46 -27.45
C GLU A 14 -11.23 40.25 -26.00
N MET A 15 -11.00 41.34 -25.24
CA MET A 15 -10.65 41.24 -23.82
C MET A 15 -11.79 40.65 -22.99
N VAL A 16 -13.05 41.00 -23.28
CA VAL A 16 -14.22 40.44 -22.58
C VAL A 16 -14.36 38.94 -22.88
N GLY A 17 -14.13 38.53 -24.12
CA GLY A 17 -14.12 37.11 -24.51
C GLY A 17 -13.06 36.31 -23.73
N PHE A 18 -11.85 36.84 -23.60
CA PHE A 18 -10.78 36.20 -22.84
C PHE A 18 -11.12 36.03 -21.36
N VAL A 19 -11.70 37.06 -20.74
CA VAL A 19 -12.13 37.00 -19.32
C VAL A 19 -13.21 35.94 -19.13
N LEU A 20 -14.18 35.85 -20.04
CA LEU A 20 -15.26 34.85 -19.96
C LEU A 20 -14.70 33.42 -20.01
N ILE A 21 -13.72 33.16 -20.89
CA ILE A 21 -13.05 31.86 -20.98
C ILE A 21 -12.30 31.53 -19.67
N ILE A 22 -11.56 32.49 -19.09
CA ILE A 22 -10.85 32.27 -17.82
C ILE A 22 -11.83 31.89 -16.70
N VAL A 23 -12.94 32.61 -16.58
CA VAL A 23 -13.97 32.34 -15.56
C VAL A 23 -14.55 30.93 -15.75
N LEU A 24 -14.83 30.53 -17.00
CA LEU A 24 -15.31 29.18 -17.31
C LEU A 24 -14.30 28.11 -16.88
N VAL A 25 -13.02 28.29 -17.20
CA VAL A 25 -11.95 27.35 -16.84
C VAL A 25 -11.80 27.26 -15.31
N MET A 26 -11.89 28.38 -14.58
CA MET A 26 -11.85 28.38 -13.12
C MET A 26 -12.98 27.56 -12.50
N ILE A 27 -14.21 27.69 -13.02
CA ILE A 27 -15.36 26.91 -12.55
C ILE A 27 -15.11 25.40 -12.77
N ILE A 28 -14.62 25.02 -13.96
CA ILE A 28 -14.33 23.63 -14.28
C ILE A 28 -13.27 23.06 -13.31
N ILE A 29 -12.19 23.80 -13.05
CA ILE A 29 -11.14 23.39 -12.11
C ILE A 29 -11.70 23.24 -10.69
N LEU A 30 -12.53 24.17 -10.22
CA LEU A 30 -13.14 24.09 -8.89
C LEU A 30 -14.05 22.86 -8.73
N VAL A 31 -14.81 22.51 -9.78
CA VAL A 31 -15.63 21.30 -9.80
C VAL A 31 -14.75 20.05 -9.71
N PHE A 32 -13.67 19.96 -10.50
CA PHE A 32 -12.74 18.83 -10.41
C PHE A 32 -12.05 18.73 -9.05
N LEU A 33 -11.64 19.87 -8.47
CA LEU A 33 -11.04 19.90 -7.14
C LEU A 33 -12.04 19.45 -6.07
N ALA A 34 -13.29 19.89 -6.14
CA ALA A 34 -14.33 19.45 -5.21
C ALA A 34 -14.56 17.92 -5.29
N PHE A 35 -14.58 17.36 -6.50
CA PHE A 35 -14.68 15.90 -6.67
C PHE A 35 -13.41 15.16 -6.25
N SER A 36 -12.23 15.74 -6.45
CA SER A 36 -10.95 15.15 -6.06
C SER A 36 -10.79 15.13 -4.53
N VAL A 37 -11.17 16.21 -3.85
CA VAL A 37 -11.03 16.35 -2.39
C VAL A 37 -12.09 15.54 -1.64
N ASN A 38 -13.29 15.36 -2.21
CA ASN A 38 -14.36 14.59 -1.57
C ASN A 38 -14.17 13.06 -1.67
N LYS A 39 -13.11 12.57 -2.33
CA LYS A 39 -12.67 11.18 -2.21
C LYS A 39 -11.86 10.99 -0.93
N LYS A 40 -12.43 11.33 0.23
CA LYS A 40 -11.91 10.89 1.53
C LYS A 40 -12.39 9.46 1.79
N GLY A 41 -11.76 8.52 1.09
CA GLY A 41 -11.58 7.17 1.64
C GLY A 41 -10.64 7.26 2.83
N GLU A 42 -10.90 6.46 3.85
CA GLU A 42 -10.23 6.44 5.14
C GLU A 42 -8.70 6.55 5.04
N LYS A 43 -8.09 7.45 5.83
CA LYS A 43 -6.66 7.61 6.14
C LYS A 43 -5.69 6.75 5.31
N GLU A 44 -5.53 7.06 4.03
CA GLU A 44 -4.62 6.32 3.13
C GLU A 44 -3.14 6.73 3.29
N ILE A 45 -2.87 7.83 4.01
CA ILE A 45 -1.56 8.49 4.04
C ILE A 45 -0.49 7.65 4.77
N GLU A 46 -0.86 6.75 5.67
CA GLU A 46 0.10 5.90 6.41
C GLU A 46 0.20 4.45 5.87
N SER A 47 -0.59 4.10 4.84
CA SER A 47 -0.53 2.79 4.19
C SER A 47 0.73 2.61 3.31
N TYR A 48 1.35 3.70 2.84
CA TYR A 48 2.49 3.63 1.93
C TYR A 48 3.70 2.89 2.52
N GLU A 49 4.00 3.12 3.80
CA GLU A 49 5.11 2.42 4.47
C GLU A 49 4.85 0.92 4.58
N VAL A 50 3.62 0.56 5.00
CA VAL A 50 3.20 -0.84 5.12
C VAL A 50 3.18 -1.52 3.74
N ASP A 51 2.71 -0.83 2.70
CA ASP A 51 2.66 -1.35 1.34
C ASP A 51 4.07 -1.53 0.74
N SER A 52 4.94 -0.55 0.94
CA SER A 52 6.35 -0.62 0.52
C SER A 52 7.05 -1.76 1.25
N PHE A 53 6.78 -1.94 2.54
CA PHE A 53 7.29 -3.05 3.33
C PHE A 53 6.80 -4.39 2.80
N ILE A 54 5.49 -4.59 2.57
CA ILE A 54 4.95 -5.83 2.00
C ILE A 54 5.61 -6.12 0.64
N SER A 55 5.79 -5.09 -0.19
CA SER A 55 6.39 -5.21 -1.51
C SER A 55 7.86 -5.62 -1.45
N ALA A 56 8.62 -5.06 -0.51
CA ALA A 56 10.02 -5.43 -0.27
C ALA A 56 10.13 -6.84 0.34
N MET A 57 9.29 -7.16 1.33
CA MET A 57 9.25 -8.46 2.00
C MET A 57 9.01 -9.61 1.01
N LYS A 58 8.13 -9.43 0.02
CA LYS A 58 7.88 -10.44 -1.03
C LYS A 58 9.15 -10.85 -1.78
N GLN A 59 10.10 -9.93 -1.94
CA GLN A 59 11.35 -10.16 -2.67
C GLN A 59 12.47 -10.70 -1.78
N TYR A 60 12.27 -10.73 -0.46
CA TYR A 60 13.26 -11.21 0.49
C TYR A 60 13.59 -12.69 0.24
N THR A 61 14.89 -12.99 0.14
CA THR A 61 15.41 -14.35 -0.06
C THR A 61 15.51 -15.06 1.28
N THR A 62 14.87 -16.21 1.38
CA THR A 62 14.83 -17.04 2.60
C THR A 62 15.96 -18.05 2.60
N LYS A 63 16.21 -18.66 3.77
CA LYS A 63 17.17 -19.75 3.91
C LYS A 63 16.65 -21.11 3.42
N CYS A 64 15.39 -21.19 3.01
CA CYS A 64 14.82 -22.41 2.45
C CYS A 64 15.25 -22.56 0.98
N ALA A 65 15.93 -23.65 0.66
CA ALA A 65 16.18 -24.06 -0.71
C ALA A 65 15.37 -25.30 -1.05
N LEU A 66 14.95 -25.51 -2.31
CA LEU A 66 14.08 -26.65 -2.67
C LEU A 66 14.85 -27.78 -3.37
N THR A 67 15.44 -27.48 -4.53
CA THR A 67 16.02 -28.52 -5.41
C THR A 67 17.50 -28.77 -5.13
N SER A 68 18.23 -27.75 -4.67
CA SER A 68 19.66 -27.83 -4.36
C SER A 68 20.02 -26.86 -3.25
N GLN A 69 21.23 -26.97 -2.70
CA GLN A 69 21.75 -26.05 -1.67
C GLN A 69 21.85 -24.57 -2.11
N TYR A 70 21.69 -24.27 -3.40
CA TYR A 70 21.77 -22.91 -3.95
C TYR A 70 20.43 -22.37 -4.47
N ASP A 71 19.38 -23.19 -4.49
CA ASP A 71 18.06 -22.84 -5.02
C ASP A 71 17.16 -22.22 -3.95
N TYR A 72 17.61 -21.08 -3.39
CA TYR A 72 16.90 -20.37 -2.33
C TYR A 72 15.60 -19.76 -2.81
N ARG A 73 14.55 -19.88 -2.00
CA ARG A 73 13.21 -19.37 -2.30
C ARG A 73 13.05 -17.97 -1.72
N ASN A 74 12.41 -17.08 -2.47
CA ASN A 74 11.89 -15.84 -1.89
C ASN A 74 10.61 -16.13 -1.08
N ILE A 75 10.15 -15.16 -0.30
CA ILE A 75 8.95 -15.30 0.55
C ILE A 75 7.73 -15.74 -0.26
N VAL A 76 7.49 -15.19 -1.45
CA VAL A 76 6.32 -15.56 -2.28
C VAL A 76 6.36 -17.03 -2.69
N HIS A 77 7.53 -17.53 -3.09
CA HIS A 77 7.69 -18.94 -3.44
C HIS A 77 7.58 -19.83 -2.20
N LEU A 78 8.17 -19.41 -1.07
CA LEU A 78 8.10 -20.16 0.17
C LEU A 78 6.67 -20.29 0.69
N ILE A 79 5.84 -19.26 0.54
CA ILE A 79 4.40 -19.32 0.86
C ILE A 79 3.70 -20.40 0.02
N LYS A 80 3.98 -20.46 -1.29
CA LYS A 80 3.41 -21.49 -2.17
C LYS A 80 3.88 -22.89 -1.79
N ASP A 81 5.15 -23.03 -1.43
CA ASP A 81 5.71 -24.31 -1.03
C ASP A 81 5.13 -24.78 0.32
N CYS A 82 4.86 -23.86 1.24
CA CYS A 82 4.15 -24.10 2.50
C CYS A 82 2.71 -24.55 2.26
N SER A 83 1.95 -23.83 1.44
CA SER A 83 0.58 -24.24 1.04
C SER A 83 0.55 -25.67 0.45
N GLN A 84 1.59 -26.03 -0.30
CA GLN A 84 1.73 -27.36 -0.90
C GLN A 84 2.31 -28.43 0.05
N GLY A 85 2.59 -28.09 1.31
CA GLY A 85 3.16 -29.01 2.30
C GLY A 85 4.57 -29.51 1.95
N LYS A 86 5.35 -28.73 1.19
CA LYS A 86 6.71 -29.12 0.79
C LYS A 86 7.69 -28.92 1.94
N LYS A 87 8.85 -29.57 1.79
CA LYS A 87 10.00 -29.39 2.67
C LYS A 87 11.15 -28.73 1.94
N CYS A 88 11.96 -27.99 2.67
CA CYS A 88 13.24 -27.48 2.21
C CYS A 88 14.21 -28.65 1.98
N TYR A 89 15.27 -28.40 1.22
CA TYR A 89 16.34 -29.33 0.87
C TYR A 89 17.02 -29.93 2.11
N ASP A 90 17.13 -29.16 3.19
CA ASP A 90 17.64 -29.58 4.49
C ASP A 90 16.60 -30.34 5.34
N SER A 91 15.51 -30.80 4.72
CA SER A 91 14.39 -31.52 5.34
C SER A 91 13.56 -30.74 6.36
N LYS A 92 13.79 -29.42 6.50
CA LYS A 92 12.94 -28.56 7.33
C LYS A 92 11.60 -28.32 6.68
N ASP A 93 10.58 -28.16 7.51
CA ASP A 93 9.25 -27.80 7.05
C ASP A 93 9.24 -26.38 6.47
N SER A 94 8.64 -26.21 5.29
CA SER A 94 8.65 -24.91 4.61
C SER A 94 7.78 -23.86 5.33
N CYS A 95 6.69 -24.27 5.98
CA CYS A 95 5.86 -23.37 6.79
C CYS A 95 6.59 -22.94 8.08
N GLU A 96 7.30 -23.87 8.73
CA GLU A 96 8.10 -23.53 9.92
C GLU A 96 9.21 -22.51 9.58
N VAL A 97 9.90 -22.71 8.44
CA VAL A 97 10.91 -21.76 7.97
C VAL A 97 10.27 -20.42 7.60
N LEU A 98 9.11 -20.43 6.95
CA LEU A 98 8.37 -19.23 6.59
C LEU A 98 7.99 -18.41 7.84
N GLU A 99 7.40 -19.04 8.84
CA GLU A 99 7.00 -18.39 10.09
C GLU A 99 8.22 -17.78 10.79
N ARG A 100 9.35 -18.50 10.84
CA ARG A 100 10.60 -18.02 11.44
C ARG A 100 11.17 -16.80 10.70
N GLU A 101 11.26 -16.87 9.37
CA GLU A 101 11.81 -15.78 8.57
C GLU A 101 10.91 -14.54 8.67
N LEU A 102 9.59 -14.69 8.55
CA LEU A 102 8.64 -13.59 8.70
C LEU A 102 8.69 -12.97 10.10
N THR A 103 8.76 -13.79 11.15
CA THR A 103 8.90 -13.30 12.53
C THR A 103 10.19 -12.49 12.69
N GLY A 104 11.30 -12.95 12.12
CA GLY A 104 12.57 -12.23 12.12
C GLY A 104 12.51 -10.89 11.38
N ILE A 105 11.88 -10.87 10.20
CA ILE A 105 11.68 -9.64 9.41
C ILE A 105 10.79 -8.66 10.18
N MET A 106 9.69 -9.13 10.76
CA MET A 106 8.75 -8.29 11.52
C MET A 106 9.40 -7.70 12.77
N ASN A 107 10.11 -8.51 13.57
CA ASN A 107 10.80 -8.03 14.77
C ASN A 107 11.91 -7.02 14.47
N SER A 108 12.62 -7.19 13.36
CA SER A 108 13.69 -6.27 12.96
C SER A 108 13.17 -4.97 12.33
N SER A 109 11.99 -5.01 11.70
CA SER A 109 11.44 -3.85 10.98
C SER A 109 10.45 -3.03 11.80
N TRP A 110 9.72 -3.68 12.72
CA TRP A 110 8.56 -3.13 13.44
C TRP A 110 8.65 -3.35 14.96
N SER A 111 9.85 -3.21 15.55
CA SER A 111 10.04 -3.22 17.01
C SER A 111 9.25 -2.07 17.67
N SER A 112 8.61 -2.36 18.81
CA SER A 112 7.83 -1.38 19.59
C SER A 112 8.66 -0.24 20.16
N ASP A 113 9.97 -0.44 20.25
CA ASP A 113 10.85 0.43 21.02
C ASP A 113 11.29 1.67 20.21
N ASP A 114 11.27 1.59 18.88
CA ASP A 114 11.81 2.65 18.00
C ASP A 114 10.71 3.48 17.28
N ARG A 115 9.47 2.98 17.21
CA ARG A 115 8.37 3.63 16.47
C ARG A 115 7.33 4.20 17.42
N GLY A 116 7.60 5.42 17.91
CA GLY A 116 6.73 6.14 18.84
C GLY A 116 5.26 6.16 18.39
N GLY A 117 4.39 5.46 19.13
CA GLY A 117 2.95 5.40 18.87
C GLY A 117 2.44 4.02 18.43
N MET A 118 3.31 3.10 18.05
CA MET A 118 2.92 1.72 17.75
C MET A 118 2.67 0.93 19.04
N VAL A 119 1.57 0.16 19.09
CA VAL A 119 1.25 -0.74 20.21
C VAL A 119 1.33 -2.21 19.84
N GLY A 120 1.29 -2.53 18.55
CA GLY A 120 1.35 -3.91 18.08
C GLY A 120 1.24 -4.04 16.57
N TYR A 121 1.39 -5.26 16.06
CA TYR A 121 1.16 -5.59 14.66
C TYR A 121 0.48 -6.96 14.53
N SER A 122 -0.13 -7.19 13.36
CA SER A 122 -0.61 -8.49 12.91
C SER A 122 -0.25 -8.65 11.43
N LEU A 123 0.32 -9.79 11.08
CA LEU A 123 0.60 -10.22 9.72
C LEU A 123 -0.04 -11.60 9.54
N ALA A 124 -0.99 -11.70 8.63
CA ALA A 124 -1.65 -12.95 8.26
C ALA A 124 -1.45 -13.25 6.78
N ILE A 125 -1.11 -14.51 6.49
CA ILE A 125 -1.04 -15.05 5.14
C ILE A 125 -2.21 -16.00 4.99
N ILE A 126 -3.09 -15.69 4.05
CA ILE A 126 -4.33 -16.40 3.81
C ILE A 126 -4.29 -16.98 2.41
N ASP A 127 -4.54 -18.28 2.28
CA ASP A 127 -4.61 -18.99 1.01
C ASP A 127 -5.94 -19.75 0.95
N ASP A 128 -6.72 -19.54 -0.11
CA ASP A 128 -8.08 -20.08 -0.29
C ASP A 128 -9.01 -19.92 0.94
N GLY A 129 -8.83 -18.84 1.70
CA GLY A 129 -9.61 -18.55 2.92
C GLY A 129 -9.08 -19.22 4.21
N GLU A 130 -8.10 -20.10 4.11
CA GLU A 130 -7.41 -20.68 5.27
C GLU A 130 -6.19 -19.84 5.67
N THR A 131 -5.96 -19.69 6.97
CA THR A 131 -4.81 -18.93 7.48
C THR A 131 -3.59 -19.86 7.54
N LEU A 132 -2.63 -19.65 6.64
CA LEU A 132 -1.37 -20.42 6.61
C LEU A 132 -0.43 -20.01 7.73
N VAL A 133 -0.29 -18.70 7.94
CA VAL A 133 0.61 -18.12 8.95
C VAL A 133 -0.08 -16.92 9.57
N ASN A 134 -0.01 -16.82 10.89
CA ASN A 134 -0.48 -15.65 11.64
C ASN A 134 0.56 -15.25 12.68
N ILE A 135 1.15 -14.08 12.50
CA ILE A 135 2.13 -13.51 13.40
C ILE A 135 1.51 -12.25 13.99
N SER A 136 1.42 -12.18 15.31
CA SER A 136 0.94 -11.00 16.01
C SER A 136 1.84 -10.66 17.18
N TYR A 137 1.93 -9.37 17.48
CA TYR A 137 2.73 -8.85 18.57
C TYR A 137 2.06 -7.62 19.18
N GLY A 138 2.19 -7.47 20.49
CA GLY A 138 1.69 -6.30 21.21
C GLY A 138 0.17 -6.28 21.40
N ASN A 139 -0.39 -5.08 21.63
CA ASN A 139 -1.81 -4.90 21.88
C ASN A 139 -2.55 -4.58 20.57
N THR A 140 -3.77 -5.09 20.44
CA THR A 140 -4.66 -4.70 19.33
C THR A 140 -5.43 -3.44 19.72
N SER A 141 -5.58 -2.51 18.77
CA SER A 141 -6.37 -1.30 18.97
C SER A 141 -7.40 -1.15 17.85
N ARG A 142 -8.38 -0.25 18.05
CA ARG A 142 -9.38 0.05 17.01
C ARG A 142 -8.79 0.85 15.85
N SER A 143 -7.62 1.46 16.04
CA SER A 143 -6.91 2.24 15.02
C SER A 143 -5.76 1.41 14.47
N PHE A 144 -5.85 1.01 13.21
CA PHE A 144 -4.77 0.29 12.56
C PHE A 144 -4.47 0.86 11.18
N LEU A 145 -3.22 0.65 10.75
CA LEU A 145 -2.66 1.05 9.48
C LEU A 145 -2.27 -0.21 8.74
N GLY A 146 -2.72 -0.37 7.51
CA GLY A 146 -2.31 -1.53 6.75
C GLY A 146 -3.24 -1.90 5.62
N PRO A 147 -2.69 -2.25 4.45
CA PRO A 147 -3.46 -2.79 3.36
C PRO A 147 -3.54 -4.32 3.45
N THR A 148 -4.66 -4.87 2.99
CA THR A 148 -4.72 -6.26 2.53
C THR A 148 -4.30 -6.29 1.06
N LYS A 149 -3.24 -7.04 0.72
CA LYS A 149 -2.70 -7.12 -0.64
C LYS A 149 -2.84 -8.53 -1.19
N ASN A 150 -3.48 -8.64 -2.35
CA ASN A 150 -3.46 -9.87 -3.15
C ASN A 150 -2.06 -10.04 -3.75
N VAL A 151 -1.51 -11.25 -3.69
CA VAL A 151 -0.17 -11.55 -4.21
C VAL A 151 -0.27 -12.22 -5.57
N LYS A 152 -1.04 -13.30 -5.66
CA LYS A 152 -1.37 -14.04 -6.89
C LYS A 152 -2.45 -15.07 -6.56
N ASP A 153 -3.43 -15.25 -7.44
CA ASP A 153 -4.54 -16.19 -7.21
C ASP A 153 -5.30 -15.84 -5.89
N ASP A 154 -5.72 -16.82 -5.10
CA ASP A 154 -6.41 -16.65 -3.82
C ASP A 154 -5.48 -16.32 -2.63
N LEU A 155 -4.18 -16.13 -2.90
CA LEU A 155 -3.19 -15.79 -1.88
C LEU A 155 -3.23 -14.30 -1.49
N LYS A 156 -3.50 -14.05 -0.21
CA LYS A 156 -3.62 -12.72 0.40
C LYS A 156 -2.62 -12.56 1.53
N ILE A 157 -1.98 -11.38 1.57
CA ILE A 157 -1.19 -10.93 2.71
C ILE A 157 -1.98 -9.79 3.36
N ASP A 158 -2.47 -10.02 4.58
CA ASP A 158 -3.09 -9.00 5.42
C ASP A 158 -2.08 -8.54 6.46
N MET A 159 -1.77 -7.25 6.47
CA MET A 159 -0.87 -6.66 7.45
C MET A 159 -1.56 -5.48 8.12
N ARG A 160 -1.48 -5.43 9.45
CA ARG A 160 -2.06 -4.38 10.27
C ARG A 160 -1.06 -3.94 11.32
N ILE A 161 -0.82 -2.65 11.40
CA ILE A 161 -0.02 -2.00 12.43
C ILE A 161 -0.99 -1.26 13.35
N TYR A 162 -1.04 -1.63 14.62
CA TYR A 162 -1.91 -1.02 15.61
C TYR A 162 -1.20 0.15 16.27
N THR A 163 -1.89 1.29 16.35
CA THR A 163 -1.40 2.51 17.00
C THR A 163 -2.15 2.79 18.30
N LYS A 164 -1.55 3.59 19.19
CA LYS A 164 -2.22 4.13 20.39
C LYS A 164 -3.42 4.99 20.02
#